data_AF-A0A485AQT5-F1
#
_entry.id   AF-A0A485AQT5-F1
#
_cell.length_a   1.000
_cell.length_b   1.000
_cell.length_c   1.000
_cell.angle_alpha   90.00
_cell.angle_beta   90.00
_cell.angle_gamma   90.00
#
_symmetry.space_group_name_H-M   'P 1'
#
loop_
_entity.id
_entity.type
_entity.pdbx_description
1 polymer ?
#
loop_
_entity_poly.entity_id
_entity_poly.type
_entity_poly.pdbx_seq_one_letter_code
_entity_poly.pdbx_strand_id
1 'polypeptide(L)'
;MRNTASAFGFDPDSYFGTMVRLDSEVKQSPLGLFLAKHYGQSVSRDEFDTAVAQAYGQQSVKAFKLTCNGNPAYLTEMQIAIKAEAINQPLSANSLLPQPHPGNCGKQFIIDKAGN
;
A
#
# COMPACT_ATOMS: atom_id res chain seq x y z
N MET A 1 -8.91 -15.73 13.98
CA MET A 1 -7.55 -16.02 13.46
C MET A 1 -7.67 -16.23 11.96
N ARG A 2 -7.24 -15.30 11.10
CA ARG A 2 -7.29 -15.47 9.64
C ARG A 2 -6.02 -16.21 9.20
N ASN A 3 -6.13 -17.51 9.05
CA ASN A 3 -5.03 -18.43 8.77
C ASN A 3 -4.85 -18.60 7.25
N THR A 4 -4.35 -17.58 6.56
CA THR A 4 -4.30 -17.59 5.09
C THR A 4 -3.14 -18.42 4.55
N ALA A 5 -1.93 -18.38 5.11
CA ALA A 5 -0.77 -19.09 4.55
C ALA A 5 -0.79 -20.62 4.74
N SER A 6 -1.18 -21.08 5.94
CA SER A 6 -1.18 -22.52 6.28
C SER A 6 -2.18 -23.34 5.47
N ALA A 7 -3.26 -22.73 4.99
CA ALA A 7 -4.26 -23.40 4.16
C ALA A 7 -3.78 -23.68 2.73
N PHE A 8 -2.75 -22.94 2.25
CA PHE A 8 -2.17 -23.09 0.92
C PHE A 8 -0.85 -23.88 0.92
N GLY A 9 -0.36 -24.31 2.09
CA GLY A 9 0.90 -25.05 2.19
C GLY A 9 2.13 -24.24 1.79
N PHE A 10 2.10 -22.92 1.94
CA PHE A 10 3.26 -22.09 1.62
C PHE A 10 4.43 -22.37 2.56
N ASP A 11 5.62 -22.46 1.96
CA ASP A 11 6.87 -22.41 2.70
C ASP A 11 6.95 -21.09 3.50
N PRO A 12 7.11 -21.14 4.84
CA PRO A 12 7.10 -19.94 5.68
C PRO A 12 8.17 -18.92 5.28
N ASP A 13 9.38 -19.38 4.97
CA ASP A 13 10.50 -18.51 4.62
C ASP A 13 10.23 -17.78 3.30
N SER A 14 9.69 -18.48 2.31
CA SER A 14 9.28 -17.89 1.03
C SER A 14 8.13 -16.90 1.19
N TYR A 15 7.16 -17.22 2.05
CA TYR A 15 6.01 -16.35 2.32
C TYR A 15 6.43 -15.04 2.99
N PHE A 16 7.17 -15.12 4.09
CA PHE A 16 7.65 -13.93 4.80
C PHE A 16 8.73 -13.18 4.02
N GLY A 17 9.63 -13.89 3.33
CA GLY A 17 10.61 -13.29 2.44
C GLY A 17 9.97 -12.46 1.32
N THR A 18 8.87 -12.95 0.75
CA THR A 18 8.09 -12.20 -0.24
C THR A 18 7.45 -10.96 0.36
N MET A 19 6.90 -11.03 1.58
CA MET A 19 6.37 -9.86 2.28
C MET A 19 7.43 -8.79 2.51
N VAL A 20 8.61 -9.18 3.00
CA VAL A 20 9.74 -8.25 3.25
C VAL A 20 10.20 -7.60 1.95
N ARG A 21 10.31 -8.37 0.87
CA ARG A 21 10.66 -7.82 -0.45
C ARG A 21 9.65 -6.79 -0.94
N LEU A 22 8.35 -7.13 -0.93
CA LEU A 22 7.30 -6.22 -1.40
C LEU A 22 7.22 -4.95 -0.55
N ASP A 23 7.36 -5.06 0.77
CA ASP A 23 7.44 -3.90 1.67
C ASP A 23 8.66 -3.02 1.34
N SER A 24 9.83 -3.62 1.09
CA SER A 24 11.03 -2.90 0.68
C SER A 24 10.86 -2.19 -0.67
N GLU A 25 10.27 -2.85 -1.67
CA GLU A 25 10.01 -2.28 -2.99
C GLU A 25 9.07 -1.07 -2.88
N VAL A 26 8.01 -1.16 -2.07
CA VAL A 26 7.09 -0.05 -1.80
C VAL A 26 7.82 1.11 -1.12
N LYS A 27 8.62 0.84 -0.08
CA LYS A 27 9.39 1.88 0.65
C LYS A 27 10.40 2.61 -0.22
N GLN A 28 11.00 1.93 -1.20
CA GLN A 28 11.98 2.51 -2.11
C GLN A 28 11.36 3.20 -3.33
N SER A 29 10.06 2.98 -3.58
CA SER A 29 9.34 3.60 -4.70
C SER A 29 9.06 5.11 -4.48
N PRO A 30 8.66 5.85 -5.54
CA PRO A 30 8.16 7.22 -5.39
C PRO A 30 7.05 7.37 -4.33
N LEU A 31 6.21 6.35 -4.16
CA LEU A 31 5.18 6.32 -3.12
C LEU A 31 5.79 6.28 -1.70
N GLY A 32 6.82 5.47 -1.48
CA GLY A 32 7.52 5.40 -0.20
C GLY A 32 8.21 6.74 0.15
N LEU A 33 8.83 7.38 -0.85
CA LEU A 33 9.42 8.71 -0.70
C LEU A 33 8.38 9.78 -0.39
N PHE A 34 7.19 9.72 -1.01
CA PHE A 34 6.07 10.59 -0.68
C PHE A 34 5.65 10.45 0.79
N LEU A 35 5.44 9.22 1.26
CA LEU A 35 5.07 8.97 2.66
C LEU A 35 6.12 9.51 3.64
N ALA A 36 7.41 9.27 3.36
CA ALA A 36 8.50 9.77 4.19
C ALA A 36 8.56 11.31 4.22
N LYS A 37 8.40 11.96 3.06
CA LYS A 37 8.41 13.42 2.94
C LYS A 37 7.27 14.08 3.70
N HIS A 38 6.10 13.45 3.71
CA HIS A 38 4.88 14.00 4.31
C HIS A 38 4.61 13.47 5.73
N TYR A 39 5.61 12.89 6.39
CA TYR A 39 5.50 12.33 7.73
C TYR A 39 5.02 13.37 8.77
N GLY A 40 3.89 13.10 9.41
CA GLY A 40 3.16 13.98 10.33
C GLY A 40 2.44 15.17 9.69
N GLN A 41 2.31 15.17 8.36
CA GLN A 41 1.61 16.21 7.62
C GLN A 41 0.25 15.69 7.13
N SER A 42 -0.66 16.62 6.91
CA SER A 42 -1.93 16.37 6.21
C SER A 42 -1.68 16.35 4.71
N VAL A 43 -2.14 15.31 4.03
CA VAL A 43 -2.06 15.15 2.57
C VAL A 43 -3.44 14.89 1.99
N SER A 44 -3.64 15.29 0.73
CA SER A 44 -4.84 14.95 -0.01
C SER A 44 -4.76 13.56 -0.65
N ARG A 45 -5.92 12.97 -0.93
CA ARG A 45 -6.03 11.72 -1.69
C ARG A 45 -5.43 11.87 -3.09
N ASP A 46 -5.59 13.02 -3.73
CA ASP A 46 -5.08 13.27 -5.08
C ASP A 46 -3.54 13.34 -5.12
N GLU A 47 -2.91 13.93 -4.09
CA GLU A 47 -1.45 13.92 -3.94
C GLU A 47 -0.93 12.48 -3.75
N PHE A 48 -1.60 11.69 -2.91
CA PHE A 48 -1.27 10.28 -2.74
C PHE A 48 -1.43 9.48 -4.05
N ASP A 49 -2.55 9.65 -4.76
CA ASP A 49 -2.84 8.96 -6.02
C ASP A 49 -1.82 9.36 -7.10
N THR A 50 -1.34 10.61 -7.09
CA THR A 50 -0.25 11.06 -7.96
C THR A 50 1.06 10.33 -7.66
N ALA A 51 1.42 10.14 -6.39
CA ALA A 51 2.61 9.38 -6.00
C ALA A 51 2.51 7.89 -6.40
N VAL A 52 1.32 7.29 -6.25
CA VAL A 52 1.05 5.93 -6.76
C VAL A 52 1.22 5.88 -8.28
N ALA A 53 0.65 6.83 -9.00
CA ALA A 53 0.74 6.86 -10.46
C ALA A 53 2.16 7.09 -10.97
N GLN A 54 2.99 7.86 -10.25
CA GLN A 54 4.42 8.00 -10.54
C GLN A 54 5.19 6.69 -10.34
N ALA A 55 4.83 5.92 -9.31
CA ALA A 55 5.50 4.65 -9.01
C ALA A 55 5.05 3.50 -9.93
N TYR A 56 3.74 3.41 -10.24
CA TYR A 56 3.15 2.22 -10.84
C TYR A 56 2.17 2.51 -11.99
N GLY A 57 2.06 3.76 -12.45
CA GLY A 57 1.14 4.18 -13.52
C GLY A 57 -0.30 4.46 -13.07
N GLN A 58 -1.01 5.27 -13.86
CA GLN A 58 -2.35 5.79 -13.52
C GLN A 58 -3.40 4.68 -13.30
N GLN A 59 -3.34 3.60 -14.09
CA GLN A 59 -4.24 2.46 -13.95
C GLN A 59 -4.13 1.73 -12.59
N SER A 60 -3.01 1.92 -11.89
CA SER A 60 -2.69 1.22 -10.65
C SER A 60 -3.27 1.88 -9.40
N VAL A 61 -3.74 3.14 -9.49
CA VAL A 61 -4.31 3.89 -8.36
C VAL A 61 -5.42 3.10 -7.65
N LYS A 62 -6.29 2.45 -8.42
CA LYS A 62 -7.40 1.66 -7.89
C LYS A 62 -6.99 0.35 -7.23
N ALA A 63 -5.72 -0.06 -7.27
CA ALA A 63 -5.24 -1.23 -6.54
C ALA A 63 -5.03 -0.92 -5.04
N PHE A 64 -4.97 0.36 -4.67
CA PHE A 64 -4.67 0.82 -3.31
C PHE A 64 -5.93 1.16 -2.54
N LYS A 65 -6.09 0.51 -1.39
CA LYS A 65 -7.11 0.82 -0.39
C LYS A 65 -6.43 1.39 0.85
N LEU A 66 -6.89 2.56 1.28
CA LEU A 66 -6.34 3.25 2.45
C LEU A 66 -7.30 3.18 3.62
N THR A 67 -6.84 2.66 4.74
CA THR A 67 -7.59 2.69 5.98
C THR A 67 -7.03 3.76 6.89
N CYS A 68 -7.92 4.61 7.37
CA CYS A 68 -7.64 5.66 8.33
C CYS A 68 -8.47 5.47 9.59
N ASN A 69 -8.00 6.08 10.68
CA ASN A 69 -8.68 6.14 11.96
C ASN A 69 -8.66 7.58 12.51
N GLY A 70 -9.40 7.83 13.58
CA GLY A 70 -9.41 9.11 14.29
C GLY A 70 -10.16 10.23 13.59
N ASN A 71 -10.17 11.40 14.25
CA ASN A 71 -10.72 12.65 13.73
C ASN A 71 -9.87 13.82 14.29
N PRO A 72 -9.00 14.45 13.48
CA PRO A 72 -8.83 14.27 12.04
C PRO A 72 -8.33 12.87 11.65
N ALA A 73 -8.70 12.41 10.47
CA ALA A 73 -8.36 11.08 9.98
C ALA A 73 -6.84 10.94 9.74
N TYR A 74 -6.23 9.88 10.25
CA TYR A 74 -4.81 9.54 10.04
C TYR A 74 -4.66 8.12 9.48
N LEU A 75 -3.68 7.92 8.60
CA LEU A 75 -3.42 6.67 7.89
C LEU A 75 -2.93 5.58 8.85
N THR A 76 -3.60 4.42 8.85
CA THR A 76 -3.24 3.26 9.68
C THR A 76 -2.86 2.03 8.85
N GLU A 77 -3.42 1.89 7.64
CA GLU A 77 -3.12 0.74 6.78
C GLU A 77 -3.20 1.12 5.30
N MET A 78 -2.27 0.56 4.53
CA MET A 78 -2.31 0.57 3.08
C MET A 78 -2.38 -0.88 2.58
N GLN A 79 -3.48 -1.21 1.90
CA GLN A 79 -3.66 -2.52 1.27
C GLN A 79 -3.44 -2.39 -0.24
N ILE A 80 -2.57 -3.23 -0.79
CA ILE A 80 -2.22 -3.25 -2.21
C ILE A 80 -2.71 -4.57 -2.81
N ALA A 81 -3.59 -4.50 -3.81
CA ALA A 81 -4.04 -5.68 -4.53
C ALA A 81 -3.04 -6.06 -5.64
N ILE A 82 -2.45 -7.24 -5.52
CA ILE A 82 -1.43 -7.78 -6.43
C ILE A 82 -2.01 -9.03 -7.12
N LYS A 83 -1.75 -9.17 -8.43
CA LYS A 83 -2.08 -10.37 -9.20
C LYS A 83 -1.30 -11.57 -8.67
N ALA A 84 -1.97 -12.69 -8.45
CA ALA A 84 -1.34 -13.88 -7.88
C ALA A 84 -0.15 -14.37 -8.73
N GLU A 85 -0.29 -14.34 -10.04
CA GLU A 85 0.76 -14.73 -11.00
C GLU A 85 1.99 -13.81 -11.00
N ALA A 86 1.87 -12.59 -10.46
CA ALA A 86 2.94 -11.61 -10.41
C ALA A 86 3.62 -11.53 -9.04
N ILE A 87 3.16 -12.29 -8.03
CA ILE A 87 3.61 -12.14 -6.63
C ILE A 87 5.11 -12.37 -6.45
N ASN A 88 5.72 -13.23 -7.28
CA ASN A 88 7.15 -13.58 -7.23
C ASN A 88 8.02 -12.71 -8.16
N GLN A 89 7.43 -11.72 -8.83
CA GLN A 89 8.13 -10.75 -9.68
C GLN A 89 8.31 -9.42 -8.92
N PRO A 90 9.25 -8.56 -9.36
CA PRO A 90 9.31 -7.18 -8.87
C PRO A 90 7.97 -6.46 -9.06
N LEU A 91 7.57 -5.67 -8.07
CA LEU A 91 6.36 -4.87 -8.13
C LEU A 91 6.45 -3.86 -9.28
N SER A 92 5.44 -3.87 -10.14
CA SER A 92 5.37 -3.02 -11.32
C SER A 92 3.93 -2.66 -11.62
N ALA A 93 3.73 -1.76 -12.58
CA ALA A 93 2.42 -1.43 -13.14
C ALA A 93 1.61 -2.67 -13.57
N ASN A 94 2.28 -3.71 -14.07
CA ASN A 94 1.63 -4.92 -14.57
C ASN A 94 1.27 -5.92 -13.46
N SER A 95 1.84 -5.76 -12.27
CA SER A 95 1.66 -6.65 -11.13
C SER A 95 0.38 -6.35 -10.36
N LEU A 96 -0.19 -5.16 -10.51
CA LEU A 96 -1.29 -4.66 -9.69
C LEU A 96 -2.67 -4.98 -10.27
N LEU A 97 -3.64 -5.17 -9.38
CA LEU A 97 -5.02 -5.51 -9.72
C LEU A 97 -5.97 -4.42 -9.18
N PRO A 98 -6.70 -3.69 -10.04
CA PRO A 98 -7.69 -2.71 -9.58
C PRO A 98 -8.77 -3.36 -8.71
N GLN A 99 -9.16 -2.68 -7.63
CA GLN A 99 -10.26 -3.08 -6.75
C GLN A 99 -11.29 -1.93 -6.59
N PRO A 100 -12.56 -2.24 -6.25
CA PRO A 100 -13.61 -1.23 -6.20
C PRO A 100 -13.59 -0.35 -4.93
N HIS A 101 -12.84 -0.73 -3.89
CA HIS A 101 -12.91 -0.08 -2.58
C HIS A 101 -11.67 0.80 -2.33
N PRO A 102 -11.79 2.14 -2.35
CA PRO A 102 -10.67 3.04 -2.11
C PRO A 102 -10.29 3.19 -0.63
N GLY A 103 -11.15 2.71 0.28
CA GLY A 103 -10.97 2.81 1.74
C GLY A 103 -11.78 3.94 2.38
N ASN A 104 -11.43 4.33 3.62
CA ASN A 104 -12.21 5.26 4.45
C ASN A 104 -11.47 6.57 4.81
N CYS A 105 -10.30 6.83 4.25
CA CYS A 105 -9.51 8.02 4.53
C CYS A 105 -10.11 9.35 4.04
N GLY A 106 -11.17 9.31 3.22
CA GLY A 106 -11.75 10.52 2.64
C GLY A 106 -10.82 11.23 1.66
N LYS A 107 -10.98 12.55 1.53
CA LYS A 107 -10.19 13.38 0.59
C LYS A 107 -8.87 13.89 1.17
N GLN A 108 -8.73 13.90 2.50
CA GLN A 108 -7.56 14.41 3.18
C GLN A 108 -7.33 13.64 4.48
N PHE A 109 -6.08 13.29 4.75
CA PHE A 109 -5.70 12.49 5.91
C PHE A 109 -4.26 12.78 6.32
N ILE A 110 -3.93 12.49 7.58
CA ILE A 110 -2.59 12.68 8.14
C ILE A 110 -1.75 11.42 7.90
N ILE A 111 -0.50 11.59 7.48
CA ILE A 111 0.50 10.52 7.56
C ILE A 111 1.02 10.49 9.00
N ASP A 112 0.53 9.56 9.81
CA ASP A 112 0.76 9.59 11.26
C ASP A 112 2.24 9.47 11.67
N LYS A 113 2.60 10.08 12.81
CA LYS A 113 3.93 9.96 13.43
C LYS A 113 3.91 8.86 14.48
N ALA A 114 5.02 8.13 14.59
CA ALA A 114 5.21 7.14 15.63
C ALA A 114 5.15 7.82 17.01
N GLY A 115 4.31 7.29 17.91
CA GLY A 115 4.17 7.78 19.27
C GLY A 115 3.09 8.83 19.50
N ASN A 116 2.15 9.00 18.55
CA ASN A 116 0.88 9.71 18.78
C ASN A 116 -0.13 8.87 19.56
#